data_AF-U4TNS9-F1
#
_entry.id   AF-U4TNS9-F1
#
_cell.length_a   1.000
_cell.length_b   1.000
_cell.length_c   1.000
_cell.angle_alpha   90.00
_cell.angle_beta   90.00
_cell.angle_gamma   90.00
#
_symmetry.space_group_name_H-M   'P 1'
#
loop_
_entity.id
_entity.type
_entity.pdbx_description
1 polymer ?
#
loop_
_entity_poly.entity_id
_entity_poly.type
_entity_poly.pdbx_seq_one_letter_code
_entity_poly.pdbx_strand_id
1 'polypeptide(L)'
;MKHKLAIGIILLASVLIVLLGWHKATVERLYQDFEIQQVLVTAKDESIPISSNLSMTLIRQGVQHRNQYTAVVLIHAKRRGALSISQWYLDEGSNRQPNQFLEAEINGKKGKVVNAGDNQVIVRAVADPTKHVYRLAVVVHYHPSKYRIVTFTR
;
A
#
# COMPACT_ATOMS: atom_id res chain seq x y z
N MET A 1 32.36 -46.93 -9.58
CA MET A 1 31.90 -45.58 -9.99
C MET A 1 30.40 -45.37 -9.81
N LYS A 2 29.53 -46.25 -10.33
CA LYS A 2 28.06 -46.10 -10.29
C LYS A 2 27.45 -45.93 -8.88
N HIS A 3 27.93 -46.69 -7.88
CA HIS A 3 27.42 -46.61 -6.50
C HIS A 3 27.77 -45.30 -5.78
N LYS A 4 28.96 -44.74 -6.02
CA LYS A 4 29.37 -43.44 -5.43
C LYS A 4 28.56 -42.28 -6.02
N LEU A 5 28.23 -42.37 -7.31
CA LEU A 5 27.36 -41.42 -8.00
C LEU A 5 25.92 -41.48 -7.45
N ALA A 6 25.39 -42.69 -7.24
CA ALA A 6 24.05 -42.89 -6.67
C ALA A 6 23.94 -42.34 -5.24
N ILE A 7 24.92 -42.59 -4.38
CA ILE A 7 24.98 -42.04 -3.01
C ILE A 7 25.04 -40.51 -3.04
N GLY A 8 25.85 -39.93 -3.94
CA GLY A 8 25.94 -38.48 -4.11
C GLY A 8 24.61 -37.84 -4.51
N ILE A 9 23.87 -38.45 -5.43
CA ILE A 9 22.54 -37.99 -5.85
C ILE A 9 21.52 -38.06 -4.71
N ILE A 10 21.53 -39.16 -3.93
CA ILE A 10 20.62 -39.33 -2.78
C ILE A 10 20.89 -38.27 -1.71
N LEU A 11 22.15 -37.99 -1.40
CA LEU A 11 22.54 -36.92 -0.46
C LEU A 11 22.07 -35.55 -0.95
N LEU A 12 22.28 -35.23 -2.23
CA LEU A 12 21.85 -33.96 -2.81
C LEU A 12 20.32 -33.78 -2.75
N ALA A 13 19.58 -34.84 -3.09
CA ALA A 13 18.11 -34.86 -3.01
C ALA A 13 17.62 -34.68 -1.57
N SER A 14 18.28 -35.32 -0.59
CA SER A 14 17.95 -35.22 0.82
C SER A 14 18.15 -33.79 1.35
N VAL A 15 19.27 -33.15 1.00
CA VAL A 15 19.54 -31.74 1.35
C VAL A 15 18.49 -30.81 0.75
N LEU A 16 18.10 -31.04 -0.51
CA LEU A 16 17.07 -30.25 -1.19
C LEU A 16 15.72 -30.34 -0.47
N ILE A 17 15.30 -31.55 -0.07
CA ILE A 17 14.04 -31.77 0.65
C ILE A 17 14.03 -31.02 1.99
N VAL A 18 15.13 -31.05 2.74
CA VAL A 18 15.25 -30.31 4.00
C VAL A 18 15.17 -28.80 3.78
N LEU A 19 15.85 -28.27 2.77
CA LEU A 19 15.80 -26.85 2.42
C LEU A 19 14.39 -26.40 2.01
N LEU A 20 13.70 -27.20 1.20
CA LEU A 20 12.31 -26.93 0.79
C LEU A 20 11.35 -26.99 1.99
N GLY A 21 11.53 -27.96 2.90
CA GLY A 21 10.74 -28.07 4.12
C GLY A 21 10.95 -26.88 5.06
N TRP A 22 12.20 -26.45 5.27
CA TRP A 22 12.53 -25.25 6.04
C TRP A 22 11.95 -23.98 5.41
N HIS A 23 12.07 -23.84 4.09
CA HIS A 23 11.51 -22.70 3.38
C HIS A 23 10.00 -22.64 3.52
N LYS A 24 9.31 -23.77 3.32
CA LYS A 24 7.87 -23.89 3.51
C LYS A 24 7.44 -23.50 4.93
N ALA A 25 8.06 -24.06 5.96
CA ALA A 25 7.74 -23.76 7.35
C ALA A 25 7.98 -22.28 7.69
N THR A 26 9.00 -21.67 7.09
CA THR A 26 9.30 -20.24 7.26
C THR A 26 8.20 -19.37 6.63
N VAL A 27 7.78 -19.70 5.41
CA VAL A 27 6.68 -19.01 4.71
C VAL A 27 5.37 -19.16 5.48
N GLU A 28 5.02 -20.37 5.90
CA GLU A 28 3.81 -20.63 6.69
C GLU A 28 3.79 -19.80 7.97
N ARG A 29 4.89 -19.76 8.72
CA ARG A 29 5.01 -18.92 9.92
C ARG A 29 4.89 -17.42 9.61
N LEU A 30 5.43 -16.95 8.48
CA LEU A 30 5.36 -15.54 8.06
C LEU A 30 3.94 -15.08 7.74
N TYR A 31 3.10 -15.97 7.21
CA TYR A 31 1.73 -15.66 6.79
C TYR A 31 0.65 -16.21 7.72
N GLN A 32 1.03 -16.90 8.80
CA GLN A 32 0.09 -17.50 9.75
C GLN A 32 -0.88 -16.47 10.35
N ASP A 33 -0.42 -15.24 10.55
CA ASP A 33 -1.20 -14.11 11.09
C ASP A 33 -1.50 -13.04 10.02
N PHE A 34 -1.50 -13.41 8.74
CA PHE A 34 -1.81 -12.48 7.66
C PHE A 34 -3.27 -12.00 7.78
N GLU A 35 -3.44 -10.70 7.96
CA GLU A 35 -4.75 -10.08 8.11
C GLU A 35 -4.81 -8.79 7.27
N ILE A 36 -5.93 -8.62 6.54
CA ILE A 36 -6.27 -7.37 5.87
C ILE A 36 -7.42 -6.73 6.65
N GLN A 37 -7.13 -5.61 7.31
CA GLN A 37 -8.13 -4.83 8.03
C GLN A 37 -8.63 -3.68 7.15
N GLN A 38 -9.94 -3.45 7.13
CA GLN A 38 -10.53 -2.28 6.50
C GLN A 38 -10.80 -1.21 7.55
N VAL A 39 -10.34 0.02 7.30
CA VAL A 39 -10.53 1.17 8.17
C VAL A 39 -11.25 2.26 7.38
N LEU A 40 -12.43 2.65 7.85
CA LEU A 40 -13.19 3.74 7.27
C LEU A 40 -12.92 5.01 8.06
N VAL A 41 -12.29 5.98 7.40
CA VAL A 41 -12.07 7.31 7.97
C VAL A 41 -13.28 8.17 7.62
N THR A 42 -14.01 8.58 8.65
CA THR A 42 -15.26 9.32 8.53
C THR A 42 -15.19 10.68 9.19
N ALA A 43 -14.34 10.83 10.20
CA ALA A 43 -14.12 12.10 10.86
C ALA A 43 -13.28 13.01 9.96
N LYS A 44 -13.74 14.26 9.85
CA LYS A 44 -12.98 15.31 9.20
C LYS A 44 -11.71 15.57 10.01
N ASP A 45 -10.60 15.78 9.33
CA ASP A 45 -9.30 16.09 9.92
C ASP A 45 -8.67 14.95 10.77
N GLU A 46 -9.22 13.72 10.71
CA GLU A 46 -8.64 12.56 11.39
C GLU A 46 -7.25 12.21 10.82
N SER A 47 -6.25 12.13 11.70
CA SER A 47 -4.88 11.77 11.32
C SER A 47 -4.62 10.28 11.51
N ILE A 48 -4.36 9.59 10.40
CA ILE A 48 -4.12 8.14 10.38
C ILE A 48 -2.64 7.86 10.14
N PRO A 49 -1.99 7.00 10.95
CA PRO A 49 -0.64 6.55 10.66
C PRO A 49 -0.62 5.66 9.41
N ILE A 50 0.17 6.03 8.41
CA ILE A 50 0.36 5.25 7.18
C ILE A 50 1.69 4.48 7.18
N SER A 51 2.64 4.90 8.03
CA SER A 51 3.87 4.15 8.36
C SER A 51 4.40 4.63 9.72
N SER A 52 5.50 4.06 10.20
CA SER A 52 6.16 4.54 11.43
C SER A 52 6.66 5.99 11.35
N ASN A 53 6.90 6.49 10.13
CA ASN A 53 7.40 7.84 9.84
C ASN A 53 6.31 8.84 9.42
N LEU A 54 5.20 8.37 8.87
CA LEU A 54 4.23 9.22 8.17
C LEU A 54 2.83 9.04 8.75
N SER A 55 2.13 10.15 8.99
CA SER A 55 0.68 10.18 9.19
C SER A 55 0.02 11.00 8.08
N MET A 56 -1.25 10.71 7.83
CA MET A 56 -2.05 11.30 6.77
C MET A 56 -3.35 11.84 7.34
N THR A 57 -3.71 13.05 6.91
CA THR A 57 -5.02 13.64 7.12
C THR A 57 -5.60 14.02 5.76
N LEU A 58 -6.82 13.60 5.47
CA LEU A 58 -7.52 14.04 4.26
C LEU A 58 -8.05 15.46 4.46
N ILE A 59 -7.73 16.36 3.53
CA ILE A 59 -8.21 17.76 3.55
C ILE A 59 -9.46 17.91 2.68
N ARG A 60 -9.41 17.32 1.47
CA ARG A 60 -10.56 17.27 0.56
C ARG A 60 -10.35 16.20 -0.51
N GLN A 61 -11.44 15.63 -0.98
CA GLN A 61 -11.47 14.75 -2.14
C GLN A 61 -12.70 15.01 -3.00
N GLY A 62 -12.66 14.62 -4.27
CA GLY A 62 -13.83 14.62 -5.14
C GLY A 62 -13.50 14.62 -6.61
N VAL A 63 -14.53 14.40 -7.42
CA VAL A 63 -14.45 14.49 -8.88
C VAL A 63 -14.69 15.93 -9.32
N GLN A 64 -13.78 16.45 -10.13
CA GLN A 64 -13.83 17.76 -10.75
C GLN A 64 -14.21 17.64 -12.23
N HIS A 65 -14.20 18.77 -12.96
CA HIS A 65 -14.51 18.80 -14.39
C HIS A 65 -13.75 17.73 -15.19
N ARG A 66 -14.45 17.14 -16.19
CA ARG A 66 -13.91 16.11 -17.09
C ARG A 66 -13.51 14.80 -16.38
N ASN A 67 -14.29 14.41 -15.37
CA ASN A 67 -14.11 13.15 -14.65
C ASN A 67 -12.72 13.02 -14.02
N GLN A 68 -12.15 14.13 -13.57
CA GLN A 68 -10.85 14.10 -12.90
C GLN A 68 -11.06 14.03 -11.39
N TYR A 69 -10.78 12.88 -10.80
CA TYR A 69 -10.71 12.77 -9.36
C TYR A 69 -9.47 13.50 -8.82
N THR A 70 -9.63 14.24 -7.74
CA THR A 70 -8.55 14.89 -7.00
C THR A 70 -8.69 14.61 -5.52
N ALA A 71 -7.61 14.19 -4.86
CA ALA A 71 -7.50 14.19 -3.41
C ALA A 71 -6.33 15.07 -2.96
N VAL A 72 -6.59 15.90 -1.96
CA VAL A 72 -5.60 16.71 -1.26
C VAL A 72 -5.49 16.19 0.16
N VAL A 73 -4.29 15.74 0.52
CA VAL A 73 -3.97 15.23 1.85
C VAL A 73 -2.84 16.04 2.46
N LEU A 74 -2.83 16.12 3.78
CA LEU A 74 -1.72 16.60 4.57
C LEU A 74 -0.94 15.37 5.08
N ILE A 75 0.33 15.27 4.70
CA ILE A 75 1.24 14.25 5.22
C ILE A 75 2.17 14.90 6.23
N HIS A 76 2.08 14.46 7.48
CA HIS A 76 3.07 14.80 8.50
C HIS A 76 4.17 13.73 8.51
N ALA A 77 5.42 14.14 8.33
CA ALA A 77 6.57 13.25 8.32
C ALA A 77 7.53 13.56 9.47
N LYS A 78 7.87 12.57 10.30
CA LYS A 78 8.83 12.75 11.40
C LYS A 78 10.24 13.05 10.88
N ARG A 79 10.59 12.50 9.73
CA ARG A 79 11.83 12.76 8.98
C ARG A 79 11.57 12.74 7.48
N ARG A 80 12.48 13.38 6.72
CA ARG A 80 12.49 13.31 5.26
C ARG A 80 12.48 11.85 4.79
N GLY A 81 11.65 11.53 3.82
CA GLY A 81 11.49 10.15 3.36
C GLY A 81 10.68 10.03 2.08
N ALA A 82 10.70 8.82 1.50
CA ALA A 82 9.92 8.52 0.31
C ALA A 82 8.43 8.34 0.67
N LEU A 83 7.56 8.80 -0.21
CA LEU A 83 6.13 8.59 -0.17
C LEU A 83 5.75 7.48 -1.16
N SER A 84 5.16 6.41 -0.66
CA SER A 84 4.78 5.23 -1.45
C SER A 84 3.41 5.43 -2.11
N ILE A 85 3.37 6.24 -3.17
CA ILE A 85 2.12 6.52 -3.93
C ILE A 85 1.58 5.27 -4.64
N SER A 86 2.43 4.29 -4.95
CA SER A 86 2.01 3.02 -5.54
C SER A 86 1.04 2.22 -4.67
N GLN A 87 0.87 2.57 -3.39
CA GLN A 87 -0.09 1.93 -2.49
C GLN A 87 -1.39 2.72 -2.36
N TRP A 88 -1.58 3.76 -3.19
CA TRP A 88 -2.74 4.64 -3.15
C TRP A 88 -3.63 4.36 -4.36
N TYR A 89 -4.92 4.37 -4.10
CA TYR A 89 -5.93 3.91 -5.04
C TYR A 89 -7.17 4.80 -4.99
N LEU A 90 -7.81 4.98 -6.14
CA LEU A 90 -9.15 5.49 -6.25
C LEU A 90 -10.11 4.30 -6.13
N ASP A 91 -10.83 4.25 -5.01
CA ASP A 91 -11.95 3.34 -4.79
C ASP A 91 -13.21 3.92 -5.44
N GLU A 92 -13.68 3.21 -6.46
CA GLU A 92 -14.88 3.57 -7.24
C GLU A 92 -16.10 2.68 -6.91
N GLY A 93 -16.05 1.97 -5.78
CA GLY A 93 -17.07 1.00 -5.40
C GLY A 93 -16.91 -0.33 -6.14
N SER A 94 -17.96 -0.81 -6.81
CA SER A 94 -18.09 -2.19 -7.33
C SER A 94 -17.17 -2.57 -8.52
N ASN A 95 -15.99 -1.96 -8.65
CA ASN A 95 -14.96 -2.35 -9.63
C ASN A 95 -13.99 -3.37 -9.03
N ARG A 96 -13.65 -4.40 -9.83
CA ARG A 96 -12.69 -5.45 -9.44
C ARG A 96 -11.23 -5.00 -9.42
N GLN A 97 -10.92 -3.81 -9.95
CA GLN A 97 -9.57 -3.24 -9.91
C GLN A 97 -9.66 -1.73 -9.64
N PRO A 98 -9.23 -1.24 -8.47
CA PRO A 98 -9.22 0.18 -8.18
C PRO A 98 -8.15 0.89 -9.02
N ASN A 99 -8.44 2.13 -9.44
CA ASN A 99 -7.51 2.90 -10.28
C ASN A 99 -6.32 3.39 -9.43
N GLN A 100 -5.10 3.05 -9.83
CA GLN A 100 -3.89 3.38 -9.05
C GLN A 100 -3.40 4.79 -9.37
N PHE A 101 -2.97 5.53 -8.36
CA PHE A 101 -2.28 6.81 -8.59
C PHE A 101 -0.84 6.56 -9.05
N LEU A 102 -0.44 7.20 -10.14
CA LEU A 102 0.90 7.04 -10.72
C LEU A 102 1.87 8.15 -10.26
N GLU A 103 1.32 9.33 -9.96
CA GLU A 103 2.09 10.52 -9.62
C GLU A 103 1.42 11.29 -8.49
N ALA A 104 2.25 12.02 -7.74
CA ALA A 104 1.81 12.98 -6.74
C ALA A 104 2.55 14.31 -6.90
N GLU A 105 1.85 15.37 -6.53
CA GLU A 105 2.39 16.70 -6.37
C GLU A 105 2.57 16.96 -4.87
N ILE A 106 3.80 17.20 -4.43
CA ILE A 106 4.18 17.44 -3.04
C ILE A 106 4.61 18.90 -2.94
N ASN A 107 3.90 19.69 -2.13
CA ASN A 107 4.13 21.13 -1.94
C ASN A 107 4.23 21.90 -3.28
N GLY A 108 3.31 21.61 -4.21
CA GLY A 108 3.26 22.29 -5.52
C GLY A 108 4.17 21.72 -6.61
N LYS A 109 4.97 20.68 -6.32
CA LYS A 109 5.93 20.10 -7.28
C LYS A 109 5.74 18.60 -7.43
N LYS A 110 5.83 18.08 -8.65
CA LYS A 110 5.85 16.63 -8.87
C LYS A 110 7.01 16.01 -8.10
N GLY A 111 6.73 14.97 -7.31
CA GLY A 111 7.75 14.39 -6.45
C GLY A 111 7.30 13.12 -5.74
N LYS A 112 8.28 12.43 -5.16
CA LYS A 112 8.08 11.20 -4.37
C LYS A 112 8.67 11.29 -2.98
N VAL A 113 9.16 12.46 -2.58
CA VAL A 113 9.85 12.68 -1.31
C VAL A 113 9.14 13.76 -0.53
N VAL A 114 8.82 13.45 0.72
CA VAL A 114 8.29 14.40 1.70
C VAL A 114 9.43 14.90 2.58
N ASN A 115 9.39 16.17 2.96
CA ASN A 115 10.30 16.75 3.94
C ASN A 115 9.81 16.44 5.36
N ALA A 116 10.66 16.65 6.36
CA ALA A 116 10.20 16.60 7.75
C ALA A 116 9.15 17.69 8.01
N GLY A 117 8.17 17.40 8.87
CA GLY A 117 7.01 18.24 9.12
C GLY A 117 5.87 18.00 8.12
N ASP A 118 5.08 19.05 7.90
CA ASP A 118 3.85 18.97 7.12
C ASP A 118 4.11 19.16 5.62
N ASN A 119 3.51 18.29 4.81
CA ASN A 119 3.60 18.32 3.36
C ASN A 119 2.21 18.21 2.77
N GLN A 120 1.82 19.16 1.93
CA GLN A 120 0.60 19.03 1.15
C GLN A 120 0.87 18.10 -0.03
N VAL A 121 0.06 17.06 -0.17
CA VAL A 121 0.15 16.10 -1.27
C VAL A 121 -1.15 16.11 -2.05
N ILE A 122 -1.04 16.24 -3.36
CA ILE A 122 -2.17 16.21 -4.29
C ILE A 122 -1.98 15.03 -5.23
N VAL A 123 -2.99 14.16 -5.28
CA VAL A 123 -3.07 13.06 -6.25
C VAL A 123 -4.28 13.23 -7.14
N ARG A 124 -4.14 12.82 -8.39
CA ARG A 124 -5.17 12.96 -9.42
C ARG A 124 -5.28 11.67 -10.22
N ALA A 125 -6.51 11.29 -10.57
CA ALA A 125 -6.78 10.14 -11.42
C ALA A 125 -7.98 10.43 -12.34
N VAL A 126 -8.09 9.68 -13.44
CA VAL A 126 -9.30 9.67 -14.25
C VAL A 126 -10.32 8.79 -13.55
N ALA A 127 -11.48 9.36 -13.27
CA ALA A 127 -12.62 8.68 -12.66
C ALA A 127 -13.52 8.10 -13.74
N ASP A 128 -14.06 6.91 -13.52
CA ASP A 128 -15.10 6.32 -14.35
C ASP A 128 -16.43 7.06 -14.12
N PRO A 129 -16.94 7.82 -15.11
CA PRO A 129 -18.14 8.65 -14.93
C PRO A 129 -19.41 7.86 -14.61
N THR A 130 -19.41 6.53 -14.81
CA THR A 130 -20.57 5.68 -14.53
C THR A 130 -20.71 5.35 -13.05
N LYS A 131 -19.72 5.72 -12.22
CA LYS A 131 -19.68 5.40 -10.80
C LYS A 131 -20.27 6.53 -9.96
N HIS A 132 -20.75 6.17 -8.76
CA HIS A 132 -21.39 7.10 -7.83
C HIS A 132 -20.59 7.31 -6.53
N VAL A 133 -19.47 6.61 -6.40
CA VAL A 133 -18.59 6.65 -5.23
C VAL A 133 -17.19 6.85 -5.73
N TYR A 134 -16.46 7.79 -5.13
CA TYR A 134 -15.06 8.06 -5.44
C TYR A 134 -14.36 8.39 -4.14
N ARG A 135 -13.45 7.52 -3.70
CA ARG A 135 -12.78 7.64 -2.42
C ARG A 135 -11.29 7.40 -2.58
N LEU A 136 -10.50 8.11 -1.79
CA LEU A 136 -9.10 7.78 -1.59
C LEU A 136 -9.03 6.52 -0.71
N ALA A 137 -8.40 5.47 -1.24
CA ALA A 137 -8.04 4.27 -0.50
C ALA A 137 -6.52 4.13 -0.46
N VAL A 138 -5.96 3.83 0.72
CA VAL A 138 -4.52 3.71 0.94
C VAL A 138 -4.23 2.39 1.62
N VAL A 139 -3.37 1.58 1.00
CA VAL A 139 -2.85 0.36 1.60
C VAL A 139 -1.66 0.72 2.48
N VAL A 140 -1.78 0.46 3.78
CA VAL A 140 -0.74 0.78 4.76
C VAL A 140 -0.19 -0.50 5.38
N HIS A 141 1.11 -0.47 5.65
CA HIS A 141 1.85 -1.58 6.25
C HIS A 141 2.59 -1.04 7.48
N TYR A 142 1.91 -1.04 8.62
CA TYR A 142 2.42 -0.48 9.87
C TYR A 142 3.08 -1.55 10.76
N HIS A 143 2.78 -2.84 10.54
CA HIS A 143 3.42 -3.99 11.18
C HIS A 143 3.73 -5.10 10.17
N PRO A 144 4.82 -5.88 10.36
CA PRO A 144 5.05 -7.11 9.60
C PRO A 144 3.79 -7.99 9.64
N SER A 145 3.41 -8.62 8.51
CA SER A 145 2.20 -9.46 8.32
C SER A 145 0.82 -8.80 8.41
N LYS A 146 0.68 -7.53 8.83
CA LYS A 146 -0.63 -6.86 8.96
C LYS A 146 -0.80 -5.72 7.98
N TYR A 147 -1.77 -5.85 7.09
CA TYR A 147 -2.12 -4.83 6.10
C TYR A 147 -3.42 -4.14 6.50
N ARG A 148 -3.48 -2.84 6.28
CA ARG A 148 -4.71 -2.06 6.46
C ARG A 148 -5.05 -1.36 5.16
N ILE A 149 -6.31 -1.39 4.77
CA ILE A 149 -6.87 -0.56 3.71
C ILE A 149 -7.60 0.57 4.41
N VAL A 150 -7.06 1.78 4.30
CA VAL A 150 -7.64 2.99 4.88
C VAL A 150 -8.42 3.69 3.77
N THR A 151 -9.75 3.74 3.91
CA THR A 151 -10.63 4.38 2.93
C THR A 151 -11.25 5.63 3.54
N PHE A 152 -11.03 6.77 2.89
CA PHE A 152 -11.55 8.06 3.35
C PHE A 152 -12.90 8.34 2.71
N THR A 153 -13.90 8.67 3.53
CA THR A 153 -15.30 8.77 3.07
C THR A 153 -15.84 10.20 2.97
N ARG A 154 -15.13 11.19 3.53
CA ARG A 154 -15.46 12.61 3.51
C ARG A 154 -14.23 13.44 3.25
#